data_AF-A0A7S0R8X6-F1
#
_entry.id   AF-A0A7S0R8X6-F1
#
_cell.length_a   1.000
_cell.length_b   1.000
_cell.length_c   1.000
_cell.angle_alpha   90.00
_cell.angle_beta   90.00
_cell.angle_gamma   90.00
#
_symmetry.space_group_name_H-M   'P 1'
#
loop_
_entity.id
_entity.type
_entity.pdbx_description
1 polymer ?
#
loop_
_entity_poly.entity_id
_entity_poly.type
_entity_poly.pdbx_seq_one_letter_code
_entity_poly.pdbx_strand_id
1 'polypeptide(L)'
;VQMHATWVHAGISAWDEEDGDLSNKVSAFGIAAVNTAAATPEDLPYIVTYSVSDKAGNAAKVVRRRVVVVNPCASTDPSVPDEEPCPDGSCTSGGICQGFAVEEEEAPPLNTAPVLKLNGPALVEILQFESYTACTEFSKLTDVCDRGATAEDAEEGDLTAYILACTPDGIKYKFSKKGVSMCGVDTSIPDTYNVTFFVKDSLGTNATLVRSVRVIRSACPSGEKLCSNGVDCSDGGACLSDLGGGSSVEEEVVVDEPPRIQLTPHELLPQPAREGQPAYLNLRKGTPFNRCGPGVDPTVTAMCDPGANVTDGEDGDLTSKVLACPPEACLDYGCPGHEFEVKGLQGCVNVDAPIGSFFNVTYVVFDSAVPPNFATVTRIITIVTPCDEGMNYCELDPPVWECTKLTCDALEQIRALTGAPDLTPPVITLLGGPNLTIDYGTPVDVSLSACPSGSAPKTLSG
;
A
#
# COMPACT_ATOMS: atom_id res chain seq x y z
N VAL A 1 -22.37 3.75 -33.55
CA VAL A 1 -23.66 3.03 -33.51
C VAL A 1 -24.68 3.94 -34.15
N GLN A 2 -25.56 3.44 -35.02
CA GLN A 2 -26.63 4.29 -35.56
C GLN A 2 -27.71 4.50 -34.48
N MET A 3 -28.33 5.67 -34.46
CA MET A 3 -29.47 5.94 -33.60
C MET A 3 -30.59 4.91 -33.86
N HIS A 4 -31.26 4.47 -32.79
CA HIS A 4 -32.25 3.37 -32.75
C HIS A 4 -31.75 1.98 -33.14
N ALA A 5 -30.48 1.81 -33.55
CA ALA A 5 -29.93 0.48 -33.79
C ALA A 5 -29.69 -0.26 -32.47
N THR A 6 -29.85 -1.58 -32.50
CA THR A 6 -29.43 -2.45 -31.40
C THR A 6 -27.91 -2.37 -31.26
N TRP A 7 -27.46 -2.04 -30.04
CA TRP A 7 -26.06 -2.05 -29.71
C TRP A 7 -25.68 -3.35 -29.04
N VAL A 8 -24.74 -4.06 -29.65
CA VAL A 8 -24.12 -5.25 -29.07
C VAL A 8 -22.64 -4.94 -28.93
N HIS A 9 -22.09 -5.14 -27.73
CA HIS A 9 -20.66 -4.94 -27.54
C HIS A 9 -19.89 -5.95 -28.40
N ALA A 10 -18.87 -5.49 -29.12
CA ALA A 10 -17.98 -6.41 -29.80
C ALA A 10 -17.22 -7.24 -28.76
N GLY A 11 -17.11 -8.55 -29.00
CA GLY A 11 -16.47 -9.52 -28.11
C GLY A 11 -15.08 -9.05 -27.64
N ILE A 12 -14.72 -9.48 -26.43
CA ILE A 12 -13.47 -9.12 -25.76
C ILE A 12 -12.70 -10.40 -25.51
N SER A 13 -11.39 -10.34 -25.73
CA SER A 13 -10.47 -11.39 -25.32
C SER A 13 -9.51 -10.90 -24.26
N ALA A 14 -9.28 -11.72 -23.24
CA ALA A 14 -8.25 -11.50 -22.23
C ALA A 14 -7.51 -12.83 -22.01
N TRP A 15 -6.18 -12.78 -21.95
CA TRP A 15 -5.33 -13.95 -21.81
C TRP A 15 -4.23 -13.66 -20.80
N ASP A 16 -3.94 -14.67 -19.99
CA ASP A 16 -2.91 -14.70 -18.96
C ASP A 16 -2.01 -15.93 -19.18
N GLU A 17 -0.71 -15.82 -18.87
CA GLU A 17 0.27 -16.89 -19.14
C GLU A 17 0.07 -18.10 -18.22
N GLU A 18 -0.37 -17.88 -16.98
CA GLU A 18 -0.58 -18.89 -15.95
C GLU A 18 -2.05 -19.34 -15.83
N ASP A 19 -2.99 -18.39 -15.93
CA ASP A 19 -4.42 -18.62 -15.74
C ASP A 19 -5.19 -18.89 -17.05
N GLY A 20 -4.57 -18.65 -18.20
CA GLY A 20 -5.14 -18.94 -19.52
C GLY A 20 -6.17 -17.89 -19.98
N ASP A 21 -7.25 -18.36 -20.62
CA ASP A 21 -8.30 -17.47 -21.16
C ASP A 21 -9.17 -16.89 -20.04
N LEU A 22 -9.08 -15.57 -19.86
CA LEU A 22 -9.83 -14.79 -18.87
C LEU A 22 -10.98 -13.98 -19.49
N SER A 23 -11.32 -14.20 -20.77
CA SER A 23 -12.30 -13.39 -21.52
C SER A 23 -13.67 -13.30 -20.84
N ASN A 24 -14.11 -14.37 -20.17
CA ASN A 24 -15.38 -14.43 -19.44
C ASN A 24 -15.36 -13.73 -18.08
N LYS A 25 -14.19 -13.27 -17.63
CA LYS A 25 -14.02 -12.53 -16.36
C LYS A 25 -13.83 -11.03 -16.55
N VAL A 26 -13.93 -10.55 -17.79
CA VAL A 26 -13.74 -9.13 -18.07
C VAL A 26 -14.95 -8.34 -17.57
N SER A 27 -14.67 -7.35 -16.73
CA SER A 27 -15.59 -6.30 -16.33
C SER A 27 -15.75 -5.27 -17.44
N ALA A 28 -16.97 -4.85 -17.75
CA ALA A 28 -17.28 -3.89 -18.81
C ALA A 28 -18.09 -2.70 -18.26
N PHE A 29 -17.50 -1.93 -17.35
CA PHE A 29 -18.18 -0.77 -16.75
C PHE A 29 -18.56 0.28 -17.79
N GLY A 30 -19.83 0.73 -17.78
CA GLY A 30 -20.37 1.69 -18.73
C GLY A 30 -21.08 1.05 -19.93
N ILE A 31 -21.13 -0.29 -20.00
CA ILE A 31 -21.76 -1.01 -21.11
C ILE A 31 -23.28 -0.76 -21.11
N ALA A 32 -23.93 -0.88 -19.95
CA ALA A 32 -25.37 -0.69 -19.80
C ALA A 32 -25.82 0.77 -20.00
N ALA A 33 -24.91 1.73 -19.82
CA ALA A 33 -25.18 3.16 -20.00
C ALA A 33 -25.31 3.61 -21.46
N VAL A 34 -24.99 2.77 -22.44
CA VAL A 34 -25.07 3.14 -23.87
C VAL A 34 -26.54 3.18 -24.31
N ASN A 35 -27.09 4.39 -24.38
CA ASN A 35 -28.42 4.62 -24.94
C ASN A 35 -28.33 5.04 -26.42
N THR A 36 -28.92 4.23 -27.31
CA THR A 36 -28.95 4.50 -28.77
C THR A 36 -30.17 5.28 -29.23
N ALA A 37 -31.10 5.64 -28.34
CA ALA A 37 -32.31 6.42 -28.68
C ALA A 37 -32.01 7.87 -29.07
N ALA A 38 -30.81 8.38 -28.78
CA ALA A 38 -30.40 9.73 -29.17
C ALA A 38 -28.95 9.73 -29.65
N ALA A 39 -28.64 10.62 -30.60
CA ALA A 39 -27.26 10.85 -31.01
C ALA A 39 -26.43 11.46 -29.87
N THR A 40 -25.19 11.01 -29.74
CA THR A 40 -24.23 11.59 -28.79
C THR A 40 -23.61 12.84 -29.38
N PRO A 41 -23.43 13.93 -28.61
CA PRO A 41 -22.58 15.04 -29.01
C PRO A 41 -21.17 14.56 -29.37
N GLU A 42 -20.53 15.19 -30.37
CA GLU A 42 -19.20 14.75 -30.85
C GLU A 42 -18.12 14.76 -29.76
N ASP A 43 -18.24 15.65 -28.78
CA ASP A 43 -17.34 15.83 -27.66
C ASP A 43 -17.69 14.97 -26.44
N LEU A 44 -18.87 14.33 -26.42
CA LEU A 44 -19.38 13.54 -25.30
C LEU A 44 -19.82 12.12 -25.72
N PRO A 45 -18.87 11.27 -26.14
CA PRO A 45 -19.16 9.87 -26.41
C PRO A 45 -19.37 9.08 -25.11
N TYR A 46 -20.13 7.98 -25.20
CA TYR A 46 -20.14 6.99 -24.13
C TYR A 46 -18.77 6.31 -24.04
N ILE A 47 -18.28 6.09 -22.82
CA ILE A 47 -17.00 5.42 -22.56
C ILE A 47 -17.26 4.11 -21.83
N VAL A 48 -16.97 3.00 -22.49
CA VAL A 48 -16.96 1.68 -21.86
C VAL A 48 -15.54 1.35 -21.42
N THR A 49 -15.37 0.96 -20.16
CA THR A 49 -14.08 0.68 -19.55
C THR A 49 -13.96 -0.81 -19.24
N TYR A 50 -12.93 -1.44 -19.80
CA TYR A 50 -12.65 -2.86 -19.63
C TYR A 50 -11.52 -3.07 -18.64
N SER A 51 -11.76 -3.95 -17.66
CA SER A 51 -10.77 -4.37 -16.68
C SER A 51 -10.93 -5.85 -16.35
N VAL A 52 -9.83 -6.52 -16.05
CA VAL A 52 -9.81 -7.90 -15.61
C VAL A 52 -8.63 -8.09 -14.65
N SER A 53 -8.81 -8.95 -13.67
CA SER A 53 -7.73 -9.43 -12.80
C SER A 53 -7.61 -10.94 -12.91
N ASP A 54 -6.38 -11.43 -12.76
CA ASP A 54 -6.08 -12.86 -12.70
C ASP A 54 -6.53 -13.46 -11.34
N LYS A 55 -6.30 -14.76 -11.11
CA LYS A 55 -6.66 -15.40 -9.82
C LYS A 55 -5.78 -14.93 -8.65
N ALA A 56 -4.57 -14.43 -8.92
CA ALA A 56 -3.66 -13.90 -7.91
C ALA A 56 -4.02 -12.46 -7.49
N GLY A 57 -4.90 -11.79 -8.25
CA GLY A 57 -5.32 -10.41 -8.01
C GLY A 57 -4.57 -9.37 -8.83
N ASN A 58 -3.69 -9.78 -9.76
CA ASN A 58 -2.99 -8.86 -10.63
C ASN A 58 -3.95 -8.25 -11.65
N ALA A 59 -4.03 -6.93 -11.68
CA ALA A 59 -4.93 -6.21 -12.58
C ALA A 59 -4.26 -5.92 -13.93
N ALA A 60 -4.93 -6.28 -15.02
CA ALA A 60 -4.51 -5.92 -16.36
C ALA A 60 -4.61 -4.40 -16.61
N LYS A 61 -3.85 -3.89 -17.58
CA LYS A 61 -3.96 -2.50 -18.01
C LYS A 61 -5.36 -2.23 -18.56
N VAL A 62 -6.03 -1.24 -17.98
CA VAL A 62 -7.39 -0.85 -18.35
C VAL A 62 -7.46 -0.39 -19.80
N VAL A 63 -8.44 -0.91 -20.54
CA VAL A 63 -8.74 -0.52 -21.93
C VAL A 63 -10.05 0.25 -21.96
N ARG A 64 -10.14 1.28 -22.80
CA ARG A 64 -11.37 2.08 -22.95
C ARG A 64 -11.84 2.03 -24.39
N ARG A 65 -13.14 1.85 -24.59
CA ARG A 65 -13.81 1.94 -25.89
C ARG A 65 -14.72 3.16 -25.91
N ARG A 66 -14.55 3.97 -26.94
CA ARG A 66 -15.41 5.11 -27.25
C ARG A 66 -16.59 4.64 -28.09
N VAL A 67 -17.81 4.91 -27.65
CA VAL A 67 -19.04 4.60 -28.38
C VAL A 67 -19.75 5.91 -28.72
N VAL A 68 -19.83 6.21 -30.01
CA VAL A 68 -20.55 7.37 -30.55
C VAL A 68 -21.85 6.86 -31.16
N VAL A 69 -22.97 7.46 -30.78
CA VAL A 69 -24.27 7.25 -31.44
C VAL A 69 -24.43 8.37 -32.47
N VAL A 70 -24.57 7.98 -33.74
CA VAL A 70 -24.67 8.93 -34.85
C VAL A 70 -26.10 8.92 -35.38
N ASN A 71 -26.66 10.11 -35.61
CA ASN A 71 -27.87 10.27 -36.39
C ASN A 71 -27.48 10.26 -37.89
N PRO A 72 -27.84 9.22 -38.67
CA PRO A 72 -27.52 9.17 -40.10
C PRO A 72 -28.31 10.18 -40.94
N CYS A 73 -29.37 10.77 -40.37
CA CYS A 73 -30.23 11.78 -40.99
C CYS A 73 -29.88 13.21 -40.57
N ALA A 74 -28.76 13.39 -39.85
CA ALA A 74 -28.26 14.71 -39.49
C ALA A 74 -27.80 15.48 -40.74
N SER A 75 -28.19 16.76 -40.81
CA SER A 75 -27.77 17.69 -41.85
C SER A 75 -26.34 18.16 -41.59
N THR A 76 -25.58 18.37 -42.66
CA THR A 76 -24.27 19.03 -42.56
C THR A 76 -24.38 20.57 -42.55
N ASP A 77 -25.58 21.10 -42.80
CA ASP A 77 -25.90 22.52 -42.77
C ASP A 77 -26.66 22.87 -41.46
N PRO A 78 -26.08 23.66 -40.55
CA PRO A 78 -26.70 24.03 -39.27
C PRO A 78 -27.93 24.94 -39.41
N SER A 79 -28.25 25.45 -40.61
CA SER A 79 -29.48 26.19 -40.88
C SER A 79 -30.69 25.29 -41.18
N VAL A 80 -30.46 23.99 -41.40
CA VAL A 80 -31.49 22.98 -41.63
C VAL A 80 -31.64 22.14 -40.36
N PRO A 81 -32.85 22.00 -39.78
CA PRO A 81 -33.08 21.09 -38.67
C PRO A 81 -32.77 19.64 -39.06
N ASP A 82 -32.11 18.91 -38.17
CA ASP A 82 -31.85 17.48 -38.38
C ASP A 82 -33.17 16.70 -38.43
N GLU A 83 -33.26 15.79 -39.41
CA GLU A 83 -34.33 14.79 -39.44
C GLU A 83 -33.94 13.58 -38.59
N GLU A 84 -34.92 12.84 -38.08
CA GLU A 84 -34.69 11.62 -37.31
C GLU A 84 -34.72 10.38 -38.22
N PRO A 85 -33.98 9.31 -37.88
CA PRO A 85 -34.03 8.06 -38.60
C PRO A 85 -35.28 7.25 -38.22
N CYS A 86 -36.01 6.82 -39.24
CA CYS A 86 -37.16 5.93 -39.16
C CYS A 86 -36.72 4.46 -38.93
N PRO A 87 -37.60 3.59 -38.39
CA PRO A 87 -37.29 2.18 -38.15
C PRO A 87 -36.83 1.39 -39.37
N ASP A 88 -37.25 1.80 -40.58
CA ASP A 88 -36.84 1.21 -41.86
C ASP A 88 -35.49 1.75 -42.40
N GLY A 89 -34.83 2.63 -41.63
CA GLY A 89 -33.58 3.28 -41.98
C GLY A 89 -33.72 4.51 -42.89
N SER A 90 -34.95 4.94 -43.22
CA SER A 90 -35.21 6.21 -43.93
C SER A 90 -35.18 7.41 -42.98
N CYS A 91 -35.25 8.64 -43.50
CA CYS A 91 -35.27 9.87 -42.69
C CYS A 91 -36.69 10.48 -42.63
N THR A 92 -37.04 11.04 -41.47
CA THR A 92 -38.36 11.65 -41.23
C THR A 92 -38.55 12.94 -42.04
N SER A 93 -39.48 13.00 -42.99
CA SER A 93 -39.79 14.29 -43.61
C SER A 93 -40.71 15.13 -42.72
N GLY A 94 -40.20 16.24 -42.17
CA GLY A 94 -40.97 17.11 -41.28
C GLY A 94 -41.40 16.45 -39.96
N GLY A 95 -40.61 15.49 -39.47
CA GLY A 95 -40.86 14.76 -38.22
C GLY A 95 -41.85 13.60 -38.34
N ILE A 96 -42.20 13.16 -39.56
CA ILE A 96 -43.15 12.06 -39.78
C ILE A 96 -42.50 10.97 -40.64
N CYS A 97 -42.46 9.74 -40.12
CA CYS A 97 -42.14 8.55 -40.90
C CYS A 97 -43.36 8.13 -41.74
N GLN A 98 -43.21 7.97 -43.05
CA GLN A 98 -44.31 7.54 -43.90
C GLN A 98 -44.52 6.01 -43.78
N GLY A 99 -45.65 5.58 -43.20
CA GLY A 99 -46.19 4.24 -43.41
C GLY A 99 -46.09 3.21 -42.27
N PHE A 100 -45.75 3.59 -41.03
CA PHE A 100 -45.69 2.64 -39.91
C PHE A 100 -46.65 2.98 -38.77
N ALA A 101 -47.34 1.93 -38.29
CA ALA A 101 -48.00 1.94 -37.00
C ALA A 101 -46.94 1.92 -35.90
N VAL A 102 -47.20 2.65 -34.81
CA VAL A 102 -46.36 2.70 -33.61
C VAL A 102 -46.26 1.28 -33.06
N GLU A 103 -45.12 0.61 -33.26
CA GLU A 103 -44.79 -0.58 -32.47
C GLU A 103 -44.46 -0.11 -31.06
N GLU A 104 -45.06 -0.76 -30.06
CA GLU A 104 -44.83 -0.48 -28.65
C GLU A 104 -43.33 -0.43 -28.37
N GLU A 105 -42.86 0.65 -27.75
CA GLU A 105 -41.52 0.74 -27.17
C GLU A 105 -41.26 -0.55 -26.37
N GLU A 106 -40.29 -1.37 -26.81
CA GLU A 106 -39.79 -2.42 -25.94
C GLU A 106 -39.32 -1.75 -24.65
N ALA A 107 -39.85 -2.25 -23.53
CA ALA A 107 -39.52 -1.72 -22.22
C ALA A 107 -37.99 -1.63 -22.09
N PRO A 108 -37.45 -0.51 -21.56
CA PRO A 108 -36.01 -0.36 -21.41
C PRO A 108 -35.44 -1.55 -20.66
N PRO A 109 -34.21 -2.00 -20.99
CA PRO A 109 -33.59 -3.12 -20.30
C PRO A 109 -33.61 -2.84 -18.79
N LEU A 110 -34.21 -3.76 -18.03
CA LEU A 110 -34.38 -3.60 -16.60
C LEU A 110 -32.99 -3.68 -15.94
N ASN A 111 -32.47 -2.53 -15.53
CA ASN A 111 -31.18 -2.47 -14.84
C ASN A 111 -31.27 -3.21 -13.51
N THR A 112 -30.47 -4.26 -13.35
CA THR A 112 -30.38 -4.98 -12.08
C THR A 112 -29.40 -4.26 -11.16
N ALA A 113 -29.63 -4.31 -9.84
CA ALA A 113 -28.68 -3.72 -8.90
C ALA A 113 -27.49 -4.66 -8.70
N PRO A 114 -26.27 -4.12 -8.54
CA PRO A 114 -25.10 -4.96 -8.32
C PRO A 114 -25.22 -5.72 -7.00
N VAL A 115 -24.65 -6.93 -6.93
CA VAL A 115 -24.66 -7.78 -5.74
C VAL A 115 -23.28 -7.76 -5.08
N LEU A 116 -23.21 -7.32 -3.82
CA LEU A 116 -21.99 -7.35 -3.00
C LEU A 116 -21.92 -8.63 -2.14
N LYS A 117 -20.72 -9.17 -1.99
CA LYS A 117 -20.42 -10.29 -1.10
C LYS A 117 -19.13 -10.05 -0.33
N LEU A 118 -19.16 -10.19 1.00
CA LEU A 118 -17.94 -10.08 1.81
C LEU A 118 -16.99 -11.24 1.54
N ASN A 119 -15.69 -10.93 1.45
CA ASN A 119 -14.63 -11.94 1.45
C ASN A 119 -14.28 -12.27 2.89
N GLY A 120 -14.64 -13.47 3.36
CA GLY A 120 -14.45 -13.86 4.76
C GLY A 120 -15.60 -13.42 5.67
N PRO A 121 -15.39 -13.38 7.00
CA PRO A 121 -16.47 -13.22 7.95
C PRO A 121 -17.05 -11.79 7.97
N ALA A 122 -18.32 -11.68 8.38
CA ALA A 122 -19.01 -10.40 8.56
C ALA A 122 -18.65 -9.69 9.87
N LEU A 123 -18.18 -10.46 10.86
CA LEU A 123 -17.57 -9.97 12.10
C LEU A 123 -16.10 -10.35 12.09
N VAL A 124 -15.22 -9.37 12.27
CA VAL A 124 -13.79 -9.59 12.53
C VAL A 124 -13.50 -9.10 13.93
N GLU A 125 -12.87 -9.93 14.72
CA GLU A 125 -12.45 -9.60 16.08
C GLU A 125 -10.94 -9.38 16.06
N ILE A 126 -10.52 -8.24 16.60
CA ILE A 126 -9.11 -7.87 16.74
C ILE A 126 -8.85 -7.48 18.19
N LEU A 127 -7.63 -7.69 18.67
CA LEU A 127 -7.26 -7.17 19.98
C LEU A 127 -7.01 -5.66 19.91
N GLN A 128 -7.24 -4.97 21.02
CA GLN A 128 -6.90 -3.56 21.17
C GLN A 128 -5.43 -3.35 20.83
N PHE A 129 -5.15 -2.28 20.09
CA PHE A 129 -3.85 -1.90 19.52
C PHE A 129 -3.33 -2.81 18.40
N GLU A 130 -4.01 -3.91 18.07
CA GLU A 130 -3.69 -4.70 16.87
C GLU A 130 -3.96 -3.86 15.61
N SER A 131 -3.09 -3.98 14.61
CA SER A 131 -3.27 -3.25 13.36
C SER A 131 -4.37 -3.88 12.51
N TYR A 132 -5.33 -3.08 12.04
CA TYR A 132 -6.34 -3.54 11.08
C TYR A 132 -6.18 -2.85 9.73
N THR A 133 -5.59 -3.55 8.76
CA THR A 133 -5.36 -3.06 7.40
C THR A 133 -6.04 -3.97 6.37
N ALA A 134 -6.09 -3.54 5.10
CA ALA A 134 -6.50 -4.46 4.04
C ALA A 134 -5.44 -5.56 3.85
N CYS A 135 -5.91 -6.76 3.56
CA CYS A 135 -5.03 -7.87 3.23
C CYS A 135 -4.29 -7.60 1.93
N THR A 136 -3.06 -8.11 1.86
CA THR A 136 -2.23 -8.12 0.65
C THR A 136 -2.21 -9.52 0.06
N GLU A 137 -1.66 -9.65 -1.14
CA GLU A 137 -1.39 -10.95 -1.77
C GLU A 137 -0.46 -11.85 -0.93
N PHE A 138 0.34 -11.26 -0.04
CA PHE A 138 1.24 -11.98 0.87
C PHE A 138 0.57 -12.34 2.21
N SER A 139 -0.65 -11.86 2.46
CA SER A 139 -1.35 -12.11 3.71
C SER A 139 -1.82 -13.56 3.79
N LYS A 140 -1.51 -14.23 4.90
CA LYS A 140 -1.92 -15.60 5.16
C LYS A 140 -3.41 -15.66 5.52
N LEU A 141 -3.98 -16.86 5.43
CA LEU A 141 -5.36 -17.13 5.88
C LEU A 141 -5.57 -16.82 7.38
N THR A 142 -4.51 -16.89 8.18
CA THR A 142 -4.52 -16.57 9.62
C THR A 142 -4.32 -15.10 9.93
N ASP A 143 -3.87 -14.29 8.95
CA ASP A 143 -3.60 -12.88 9.21
C ASP A 143 -4.91 -12.13 9.44
N VAL A 144 -4.88 -11.25 10.43
CA VAL A 144 -6.00 -10.43 10.87
C VAL A 144 -5.99 -9.13 10.05
N CYS A 145 -6.67 -9.17 8.91
CA CYS A 145 -6.79 -8.06 7.97
C CYS A 145 -8.13 -8.10 7.23
N ASP A 146 -8.51 -6.98 6.64
CA ASP A 146 -9.72 -6.86 5.84
C ASP A 146 -9.52 -7.43 4.43
N ARG A 147 -10.23 -8.50 4.09
CA ARG A 147 -10.16 -9.18 2.78
C ARG A 147 -11.03 -8.52 1.71
N GLY A 148 -11.70 -7.43 2.04
CA GLY A 148 -12.61 -6.71 1.16
C GLY A 148 -13.91 -7.46 0.90
N ALA A 149 -14.46 -7.21 -0.28
CA ALA A 149 -15.68 -7.79 -0.81
C ALA A 149 -15.52 -7.99 -2.34
N THR A 150 -16.38 -8.80 -2.93
CA THR A 150 -16.57 -8.89 -4.38
C THR A 150 -17.92 -8.30 -4.78
N ALA A 151 -18.02 -7.84 -6.03
CA ALA A 151 -19.25 -7.30 -6.60
C ALA A 151 -19.49 -7.90 -7.98
N GLU A 152 -20.71 -8.35 -8.26
CA GLU A 152 -21.13 -8.81 -9.58
C GLU A 152 -22.41 -8.09 -10.01
N ASP A 153 -22.51 -7.83 -11.30
CA ASP A 153 -23.65 -7.21 -11.95
C ASP A 153 -24.04 -8.05 -13.18
N ALA A 154 -25.34 -8.21 -13.44
CA ALA A 154 -25.79 -9.08 -14.53
C ALA A 154 -25.50 -8.47 -15.91
N GLU A 155 -25.46 -7.15 -16.01
CA GLU A 155 -25.24 -6.42 -17.25
C GLU A 155 -23.77 -6.05 -17.47
N GLU A 156 -23.04 -5.74 -16.38
CA GLU A 156 -21.66 -5.22 -16.43
C GLU A 156 -20.57 -6.21 -16.02
N GLY A 157 -20.96 -7.36 -15.45
CA GLY A 157 -20.05 -8.41 -14.98
C GLY A 157 -19.42 -8.09 -13.63
N ASP A 158 -18.16 -8.47 -13.43
CA ASP A 158 -17.45 -8.25 -12.16
C ASP A 158 -17.20 -6.76 -11.91
N LEU A 159 -17.78 -6.18 -10.86
CA LEU A 159 -17.59 -4.78 -10.47
C LEU A 159 -16.63 -4.61 -9.29
N THR A 160 -15.92 -5.66 -8.86
CA THR A 160 -15.06 -5.68 -7.67
C THR A 160 -14.01 -4.55 -7.65
N ALA A 161 -13.43 -4.24 -8.81
CA ALA A 161 -12.43 -3.16 -8.94
C ALA A 161 -12.99 -1.73 -8.74
N TYR A 162 -14.32 -1.60 -8.66
CA TYR A 162 -15.05 -0.35 -8.45
C TYR A 162 -15.62 -0.23 -7.03
N ILE A 163 -15.43 -1.25 -6.17
CA ILE A 163 -15.83 -1.18 -4.78
C ILE A 163 -15.08 -0.05 -4.07
N LEU A 164 -15.87 0.79 -3.41
CA LEU A 164 -15.43 1.83 -2.51
C LEU A 164 -15.58 1.29 -1.09
N ALA A 165 -14.64 1.63 -0.22
CA ALA A 165 -14.73 1.30 1.20
C ALA A 165 -14.64 2.58 1.99
N CYS A 166 -15.53 2.68 2.98
CA CYS A 166 -15.57 3.74 3.98
C CYS A 166 -15.56 5.11 3.34
N THR A 167 -16.78 5.64 3.17
CA THR A 167 -17.00 6.97 2.62
C THR A 167 -17.36 7.96 3.74
N PRO A 168 -16.45 8.23 4.70
CA PRO A 168 -16.68 9.33 5.63
C PRO A 168 -16.72 10.62 4.80
N ASP A 169 -17.68 11.50 5.12
CA ASP A 169 -17.85 12.81 4.50
C ASP A 169 -18.14 12.81 2.98
N GLY A 170 -18.56 11.67 2.43
CA GLY A 170 -18.89 11.53 1.01
C GLY A 170 -17.69 11.47 0.06
N ILE A 171 -16.46 11.45 0.59
CA ILE A 171 -15.24 11.27 -0.20
C ILE A 171 -15.08 9.77 -0.50
N LYS A 172 -15.00 9.43 -1.78
CA LYS A 172 -15.09 8.06 -2.29
C LYS A 172 -13.71 7.52 -2.68
N TYR A 173 -13.16 6.60 -1.89
CA TYR A 173 -11.90 5.91 -2.21
C TYR A 173 -12.15 4.45 -2.62
N LYS A 174 -11.44 3.99 -3.66
CA LYS A 174 -11.44 2.59 -4.06
C LYS A 174 -10.76 1.73 -2.99
N PHE A 175 -11.40 0.63 -2.61
CA PHE A 175 -10.84 -0.34 -1.67
C PHE A 175 -9.48 -0.86 -2.16
N SER A 176 -9.34 -1.14 -3.45
CA SER A 176 -8.07 -1.57 -4.07
C SER A 176 -6.92 -0.56 -3.98
N LYS A 177 -7.18 0.69 -3.59
CA LYS A 177 -6.15 1.74 -3.44
C LYS A 177 -5.88 2.16 -2.01
N LYS A 178 -6.88 2.10 -1.13
CA LYS A 178 -6.77 2.59 0.26
C LYS A 178 -7.16 1.55 1.30
N GLY A 179 -7.65 0.39 0.91
CA GLY A 179 -8.11 -0.65 1.81
C GLY A 179 -9.16 -0.12 2.79
N VAL A 180 -8.95 -0.41 4.08
CA VAL A 180 -9.76 0.10 5.20
C VAL A 180 -9.12 1.25 5.97
N SER A 181 -8.02 1.83 5.48
CA SER A 181 -7.29 2.88 6.21
C SER A 181 -8.12 4.15 6.47
N MET A 182 -9.13 4.41 5.62
CA MET A 182 -10.03 5.57 5.75
C MET A 182 -11.32 5.25 6.52
N CYS A 183 -11.41 4.07 7.13
CA CYS A 183 -12.59 3.63 7.88
C CYS A 183 -12.69 4.17 9.29
N GLY A 184 -11.61 4.79 9.81
CA GLY A 184 -11.59 5.31 11.17
C GLY A 184 -11.78 4.22 12.22
N VAL A 185 -11.33 2.99 11.94
CA VAL A 185 -11.27 1.92 12.94
C VAL A 185 -10.17 2.29 13.91
N ASP A 186 -10.54 2.87 15.05
CA ASP A 186 -9.60 3.22 16.11
C ASP A 186 -9.35 1.98 16.98
N THR A 187 -8.26 1.28 16.69
CA THR A 187 -7.91 0.05 17.41
C THR A 187 -7.45 0.33 18.84
N SER A 188 -7.25 1.59 19.23
CA SER A 188 -6.95 1.97 20.62
C SER A 188 -8.18 2.02 21.52
N ILE A 189 -9.39 2.00 20.96
CA ILE A 189 -10.64 2.11 21.71
C ILE A 189 -11.44 0.80 21.50
N PRO A 190 -11.68 0.00 22.56
CA PRO A 190 -12.52 -1.18 22.49
C PRO A 190 -13.97 -0.80 22.13
N ASP A 191 -14.36 -1.08 20.90
CA ASP A 191 -15.69 -0.84 20.37
C ASP A 191 -15.92 -1.69 19.10
N THR A 192 -17.15 -1.70 18.60
CA THR A 192 -17.48 -2.28 17.29
C THR A 192 -17.57 -1.19 16.24
N TYR A 193 -16.60 -1.17 15.32
CA TYR A 193 -16.54 -0.28 14.17
C TYR A 193 -17.21 -0.93 12.96
N ASN A 194 -17.84 -0.11 12.11
CA ASN A 194 -18.47 -0.58 10.88
C ASN A 194 -17.68 -0.15 9.64
N VAL A 195 -17.12 -1.13 8.95
CA VAL A 195 -16.49 -0.97 7.63
C VAL A 195 -17.58 -1.14 6.57
N THR A 196 -17.88 -0.06 5.86
CA THR A 196 -18.93 -0.06 4.82
C THR A 196 -18.31 -0.17 3.43
N PHE A 197 -18.74 -1.18 2.68
CA PHE A 197 -18.44 -1.39 1.26
C PHE A 197 -19.61 -0.90 0.42
N PHE A 198 -19.29 -0.20 -0.67
CA PHE A 198 -20.26 0.40 -1.56
C PHE A 198 -19.82 0.21 -3.01
N VAL A 199 -20.74 -0.16 -3.89
CA VAL A 199 -20.51 -0.20 -5.35
C VAL A 199 -21.72 0.39 -6.05
N LYS A 200 -21.46 1.10 -7.15
CA LYS A 200 -22.48 1.73 -7.99
C LYS A 200 -22.19 1.32 -9.43
N ASP A 201 -23.22 0.85 -10.12
CA ASP A 201 -23.15 0.50 -11.55
C ASP A 201 -23.08 1.78 -12.42
N SER A 202 -23.01 1.61 -13.74
CA SER A 202 -23.00 2.76 -14.66
C SER A 202 -24.33 3.47 -14.82
N LEU A 203 -25.45 2.81 -14.50
CA LEU A 203 -26.82 3.34 -14.66
C LEU A 203 -27.36 4.04 -13.42
N GLY A 204 -26.65 3.98 -12.30
CA GLY A 204 -26.93 4.73 -11.10
C GLY A 204 -27.37 3.92 -9.89
N THR A 205 -27.63 2.63 -10.04
CA THR A 205 -28.04 1.77 -8.92
C THR A 205 -26.81 1.35 -8.11
N ASN A 206 -27.04 1.01 -6.85
CA ASN A 206 -25.96 0.74 -5.93
C ASN A 206 -26.30 -0.39 -4.97
N ALA A 207 -25.25 -0.98 -4.42
CA ALA A 207 -25.33 -1.87 -3.28
C ALA A 207 -24.38 -1.43 -2.19
N THR A 208 -24.77 -1.71 -0.96
CA THR A 208 -23.99 -1.41 0.25
C THR A 208 -23.94 -2.66 1.12
N LEU A 209 -22.78 -2.95 1.70
CA LEU A 209 -22.56 -4.07 2.60
C LEU A 209 -21.66 -3.63 3.76
N VAL A 210 -21.88 -4.16 4.95
CA VAL A 210 -21.13 -3.75 6.15
C VAL A 210 -20.43 -4.95 6.75
N ARG A 211 -19.16 -4.76 7.12
CA ARG A 211 -18.40 -5.64 8.01
C ARG A 211 -18.23 -4.94 9.35
N SER A 212 -18.51 -5.66 10.43
CA SER A 212 -18.25 -5.19 11.78
C SER A 212 -16.86 -5.64 12.23
N VAL A 213 -16.09 -4.70 12.75
CA VAL A 213 -14.76 -4.91 13.33
C VAL A 213 -14.87 -4.64 14.82
N ARG A 214 -14.85 -5.70 15.62
CA ARG A 214 -14.92 -5.59 17.08
C ARG A 214 -13.50 -5.55 17.62
N VAL A 215 -13.13 -4.42 18.20
CA VAL A 215 -11.90 -4.25 18.95
C VAL A 215 -12.16 -4.77 20.36
N ILE A 216 -11.60 -5.93 20.65
CA ILE A 216 -11.67 -6.60 21.93
C ILE A 216 -10.56 -6.03 22.81
N ARG A 217 -10.90 -5.70 24.05
CA ARG A 217 -9.92 -5.21 25.02
C ARG A 217 -8.89 -6.32 25.31
N SER A 218 -7.60 -5.99 25.26
CA SER A 218 -6.52 -6.98 25.47
C SER A 218 -6.40 -7.43 26.94
N ALA A 219 -6.58 -6.51 27.88
CA ALA A 219 -6.56 -6.76 29.32
C ALA A 219 -7.31 -5.67 30.10
N CYS A 220 -7.65 -5.94 31.35
CA CYS A 220 -8.33 -5.00 32.23
C CYS A 220 -7.37 -4.31 33.20
N PRO A 221 -7.72 -3.11 33.70
CA PRO A 221 -6.95 -2.43 34.74
C PRO A 221 -6.71 -3.33 35.95
N SER A 222 -5.64 -3.06 36.68
CA SER A 222 -5.23 -3.83 37.86
C SER A 222 -6.40 -4.11 38.82
N GLY A 223 -6.68 -5.40 39.05
CA GLY A 223 -7.75 -5.85 39.94
C GLY A 223 -9.09 -6.17 39.25
N GLU A 224 -9.19 -5.99 37.93
CA GLU A 224 -10.39 -6.31 37.15
C GLU A 224 -10.10 -7.41 36.11
N LYS A 225 -11.11 -8.24 35.79
CA LYS A 225 -11.08 -9.25 34.73
C LYS A 225 -11.83 -8.78 33.48
N LEU A 226 -11.38 -9.24 32.31
CA LEU A 226 -12.09 -9.04 31.05
C LEU A 226 -13.40 -9.84 31.07
N CYS A 227 -14.50 -9.15 30.81
CA CYS A 227 -15.81 -9.76 30.82
C CYS A 227 -16.07 -10.60 29.57
N SER A 228 -17.06 -11.49 29.64
CA SER A 228 -17.36 -12.45 28.56
C SER A 228 -17.76 -11.81 27.23
N ASN A 229 -18.09 -10.51 27.22
CA ASN A 229 -18.36 -9.73 26.00
C ASN A 229 -17.10 -9.24 25.26
N GLY A 230 -15.91 -9.41 25.86
CA GLY A 230 -14.63 -9.00 25.29
C GLY A 230 -14.39 -7.49 25.26
N VAL A 231 -15.24 -6.67 25.91
CA VAL A 231 -15.17 -5.21 25.83
C VAL A 231 -15.07 -4.59 27.23
N ASP A 232 -15.86 -5.09 28.18
CA ASP A 232 -15.97 -4.52 29.53
C ASP A 232 -14.97 -5.12 30.51
N CYS A 233 -14.59 -4.33 31.49
CA CYS A 233 -13.86 -4.78 32.67
C CYS A 233 -14.78 -4.91 33.87
N SER A 234 -14.41 -5.83 34.77
CA SER A 234 -15.19 -6.12 35.95
C SER A 234 -14.96 -5.11 37.07
N ASP A 235 -15.93 -4.29 37.42
CA ASP A 235 -15.82 -3.42 38.61
C ASP A 235 -15.78 -4.29 39.89
N GLY A 236 -14.65 -4.26 40.61
CA GLY A 236 -14.44 -5.07 41.82
C GLY A 236 -14.56 -6.58 41.60
N GLY A 237 -14.23 -7.09 40.41
CA GLY A 237 -14.32 -8.51 40.05
C GLY A 237 -15.70 -8.94 39.53
N ALA A 238 -16.69 -8.05 39.52
CA ALA A 238 -18.03 -8.31 39.00
C ALA A 238 -18.22 -7.75 37.58
N CYS A 239 -18.47 -8.63 36.62
CA CYS A 239 -18.82 -8.23 35.27
C CYS A 239 -20.31 -7.94 35.18
N LEU A 240 -20.67 -6.69 34.90
CA LEU A 240 -22.07 -6.29 34.77
C LEU A 240 -22.77 -7.01 33.60
N SER A 241 -22.01 -7.35 32.55
CA SER A 241 -22.42 -8.19 31.41
C SER A 241 -22.65 -9.66 31.79
N ASP A 242 -22.05 -10.13 32.89
CA ASP A 242 -22.05 -11.54 33.32
C ASP A 242 -22.98 -11.78 34.51
N LEU A 243 -23.75 -10.76 34.93
CA LEU A 243 -24.79 -10.84 35.99
C LEU A 243 -25.99 -11.76 35.63
N GLY A 244 -25.81 -12.65 34.65
CA GLY A 244 -26.68 -13.79 34.33
C GLY A 244 -26.16 -15.15 34.80
N GLY A 245 -24.98 -15.27 35.43
CA GLY A 245 -24.47 -16.57 35.87
C GLY A 245 -23.31 -16.48 36.86
N GLY A 246 -23.60 -16.61 38.14
CA GLY A 246 -22.61 -16.54 39.21
C GLY A 246 -21.78 -17.80 39.37
N SER A 247 -20.50 -17.61 39.70
CA SER A 247 -19.75 -18.45 40.64
C SER A 247 -18.48 -17.71 41.07
N SER A 248 -18.30 -17.55 42.38
CA SER A 248 -17.09 -16.98 43.00
C SER A 248 -16.21 -18.10 43.52
N VAL A 249 -14.90 -18.00 43.29
CA VAL A 249 -13.88 -18.72 44.04
C VAL A 249 -12.92 -17.67 44.57
N GLU A 250 -12.71 -17.65 45.89
CA GLU A 250 -11.63 -16.91 46.54
C GLU A 250 -10.37 -17.79 46.49
N GLU A 251 -9.24 -17.24 46.06
CA GLU A 251 -7.95 -17.94 46.09
C GLU A 251 -6.88 -17.04 46.73
N GLU A 252 -5.99 -17.67 47.50
CA GLU A 252 -5.02 -17.01 48.37
C GLU A 252 -3.96 -16.22 47.58
N VAL A 253 -3.60 -15.05 48.11
CA VAL A 253 -2.64 -14.12 47.48
C VAL A 253 -1.21 -14.60 47.74
N VAL A 254 -0.58 -15.19 46.73
CA VAL A 254 0.87 -15.34 46.65
C VAL A 254 1.44 -14.00 46.19
N VAL A 255 2.45 -13.48 46.90
CA VAL A 255 3.10 -12.21 46.54
C VAL A 255 4.15 -12.53 45.48
N ASP A 256 3.88 -12.13 44.23
CA ASP A 256 4.75 -12.33 43.08
C ASP A 256 5.86 -11.27 43.01
N GLU A 257 7.10 -11.66 42.71
CA GLU A 257 8.22 -10.73 42.54
C GLU A 257 8.30 -10.25 41.09
N PRO A 258 8.73 -8.99 40.81
CA PRO A 258 8.82 -8.51 39.44
C PRO A 258 9.95 -9.18 38.66
N PRO A 259 9.80 -9.36 37.33
CA PRO A 259 10.79 -10.02 36.50
C PRO A 259 12.06 -9.17 36.40
N ARG A 260 13.21 -9.83 36.23
CA ARG A 260 14.51 -9.16 36.02
C ARG A 260 14.88 -9.19 34.55
N ILE A 261 15.02 -8.01 33.94
CA ILE A 261 15.40 -7.85 32.53
C ILE A 261 16.78 -7.21 32.40
N GLN A 262 17.62 -7.75 31.51
CA GLN A 262 18.93 -7.20 31.20
C GLN A 262 19.21 -7.32 29.70
N LEU A 263 19.85 -6.31 29.10
CA LEU A 263 20.25 -6.38 27.68
C LEU A 263 21.22 -7.54 27.48
N THR A 264 21.03 -8.33 26.42
CA THR A 264 21.91 -9.48 26.15
C THR A 264 23.35 -8.99 25.94
N PRO A 265 24.32 -9.46 26.74
CA PRO A 265 25.71 -8.98 26.69
C PRO A 265 26.39 -9.26 25.36
N HIS A 266 27.05 -8.25 24.80
CA HIS A 266 27.88 -8.40 23.60
C HIS A 266 28.99 -7.34 23.59
N GLU A 267 30.17 -7.67 23.04
CA GLU A 267 31.34 -6.77 23.06
C GLU A 267 31.11 -5.47 22.28
N LEU A 268 30.40 -5.55 21.15
CA LEU A 268 30.07 -4.40 20.30
C LEU A 268 28.86 -3.59 20.79
N LEU A 269 28.10 -4.10 21.76
CA LEU A 269 26.88 -3.44 22.25
C LEU A 269 27.07 -3.05 23.72
N PRO A 270 27.15 -1.74 24.00
CA PRO A 270 27.31 -1.26 25.36
C PRO A 270 26.20 -1.77 26.28
N GLN A 271 26.58 -2.03 27.52
CA GLN A 271 25.67 -2.39 28.60
C GLN A 271 25.38 -1.16 29.48
N PRO A 272 24.25 -1.12 30.19
CA PRO A 272 23.97 -0.08 31.17
C PRO A 272 25.08 0.01 32.22
N ALA A 273 25.51 1.22 32.56
CA ALA A 273 26.52 1.42 33.60
C ALA A 273 26.02 1.04 35.00
N ARG A 274 24.70 1.09 35.20
CA ARG A 274 23.97 0.66 36.40
C ARG A 274 22.61 0.10 36.00
N GLU A 275 22.06 -0.76 36.86
CA GLU A 275 20.69 -1.25 36.73
C GLU A 275 19.69 -0.08 36.68
N GLY A 276 18.74 -0.14 35.75
CA GLY A 276 17.76 0.93 35.49
C GLY A 276 18.27 2.12 34.66
N GLN A 277 19.54 2.13 34.22
CA GLN A 277 20.05 3.15 33.28
C GLN A 277 19.97 2.69 31.82
N PRO A 278 19.91 3.63 30.86
CA PRO A 278 20.01 3.27 29.45
C PRO A 278 21.44 2.87 29.06
N ALA A 279 21.55 1.95 28.12
CA ALA A 279 22.79 1.71 27.37
C ALA A 279 22.87 2.64 26.16
N TYR A 280 24.03 3.23 25.89
CA TYR A 280 24.22 4.16 24.76
C TYR A 280 24.96 3.47 23.62
N LEU A 281 24.39 3.48 22.42
CA LEU A 281 24.99 2.94 21.20
C LEU A 281 25.12 4.04 20.15
N ASN A 282 26.35 4.25 19.65
CA ASN A 282 26.58 5.11 18.50
C ASN A 282 26.50 4.27 17.23
N LEU A 283 25.47 4.49 16.41
CA LEU A 283 25.24 3.76 15.18
C LEU A 283 25.57 4.65 13.98
N ARG A 284 26.45 4.19 13.09
CA ARG A 284 26.79 4.92 11.86
C ARG A 284 25.56 5.01 10.96
N LYS A 285 25.25 6.20 10.44
CA LYS A 285 24.13 6.43 9.52
C LYS A 285 24.08 5.39 8.40
N GLY A 286 22.87 4.90 8.11
CA GLY A 286 22.63 3.90 7.06
C GLY A 286 23.06 2.47 7.40
N THR A 287 23.66 2.24 8.57
CA THR A 287 23.97 0.88 9.03
C THR A 287 22.66 0.19 9.40
N PRO A 288 22.29 -0.93 8.75
CA PRO A 288 21.11 -1.70 9.14
C PRO A 288 21.23 -2.12 10.61
N PHE A 289 20.16 -1.94 11.37
CA PHE A 289 20.13 -2.32 12.78
C PHE A 289 18.76 -2.89 13.14
N ASN A 290 18.67 -4.22 13.12
CA ASN A 290 17.48 -5.01 13.42
C ASN A 290 17.83 -6.13 14.40
N ARG A 291 16.85 -6.95 14.78
CA ARG A 291 17.09 -8.15 15.59
C ARG A 291 18.13 -9.05 14.93
N CYS A 292 19.04 -9.61 15.75
CA CYS A 292 19.97 -10.63 15.31
C CYS A 292 19.25 -11.93 14.92
N GLY A 293 19.72 -12.57 13.85
CA GLY A 293 19.24 -13.90 13.48
C GLY A 293 19.52 -14.94 14.58
N PRO A 294 18.81 -16.08 14.59
CA PRO A 294 19.05 -17.12 15.59
C PRO A 294 20.52 -17.57 15.62
N GLY A 295 21.19 -17.39 16.78
CA GLY A 295 22.60 -17.74 16.97
C GLY A 295 23.60 -16.87 16.21
N VAL A 296 23.18 -15.71 15.70
CA VAL A 296 24.05 -14.75 15.01
C VAL A 296 24.44 -13.64 15.96
N ASP A 297 25.73 -13.44 16.17
CA ASP A 297 26.25 -12.33 16.98
C ASP A 297 26.46 -11.06 16.14
N PRO A 298 26.27 -9.86 16.72
CA PRO A 298 26.58 -8.59 16.08
C PRO A 298 28.04 -8.51 15.63
N THR A 299 28.28 -7.97 14.43
CA THR A 299 29.64 -7.69 13.94
C THR A 299 29.76 -6.24 13.48
N VAL A 300 30.99 -5.76 13.31
CA VAL A 300 31.26 -4.38 12.83
C VAL A 300 30.68 -4.12 11.43
N THR A 301 30.51 -5.15 10.61
CA THR A 301 29.95 -5.03 9.25
C THR A 301 28.48 -5.44 9.14
N ALA A 302 27.96 -6.18 10.11
CA ALA A 302 26.57 -6.58 10.20
C ALA A 302 26.12 -6.40 11.66
N MET A 303 25.83 -5.15 12.01
CA MET A 303 25.37 -4.79 13.34
C MET A 303 23.90 -5.23 13.51
N CYS A 304 23.57 -5.83 14.64
CA CYS A 304 22.21 -6.24 14.99
C CYS A 304 22.02 -6.16 16.50
N ASP A 305 20.77 -6.29 16.95
CA ASP A 305 20.42 -6.28 18.36
C ASP A 305 20.04 -7.71 18.82
N PRO A 306 20.74 -8.29 19.82
CA PRO A 306 20.40 -9.60 20.36
C PRO A 306 19.20 -9.56 21.32
N GLY A 307 18.73 -8.37 21.72
CA GLY A 307 17.60 -8.19 22.61
C GLY A 307 17.98 -8.11 24.08
N ALA A 308 17.13 -8.67 24.93
CA ALA A 308 17.28 -8.71 26.36
C ALA A 308 16.96 -10.11 26.89
N ASN A 309 17.67 -10.53 27.93
CA ASN A 309 17.41 -11.76 28.67
C ASN A 309 16.54 -11.43 29.88
N VAL A 310 15.56 -12.29 30.18
CA VAL A 310 14.64 -12.11 31.29
C VAL A 310 14.62 -13.34 32.17
N THR A 311 14.74 -13.13 33.48
CA THR A 311 14.56 -14.18 34.47
C THR A 311 13.59 -13.72 35.52
N ASP A 312 12.69 -14.62 35.88
CA ASP A 312 11.69 -14.44 36.93
C ASP A 312 11.78 -15.60 37.94
N GLY A 313 11.52 -15.31 39.21
CA GLY A 313 11.66 -16.30 40.30
C GLY A 313 10.58 -17.37 40.24
N GLU A 314 9.39 -16.97 39.81
CA GLU A 314 8.14 -17.70 39.88
C GLU A 314 7.78 -18.29 38.51
N ASP A 315 7.91 -17.48 37.46
CA ASP A 315 7.57 -17.83 36.08
C ASP A 315 8.76 -18.37 35.25
N GLY A 316 9.97 -18.24 35.76
CA GLY A 316 11.19 -18.73 35.11
C GLY A 316 11.70 -17.83 33.98
N ASP A 317 12.12 -18.41 32.85
CA ASP A 317 12.70 -17.65 31.73
C ASP A 317 11.59 -17.04 30.84
N LEU A 318 11.50 -15.72 30.85
CA LEU A 318 10.52 -14.95 30.08
C LEU A 318 11.12 -14.25 28.85
N THR A 319 12.33 -14.62 28.44
CA THR A 319 13.08 -13.97 27.35
C THR A 319 12.29 -13.91 26.03
N SER A 320 11.51 -14.95 25.71
CA SER A 320 10.69 -14.98 24.49
C SER A 320 9.48 -14.04 24.52
N LYS A 321 9.10 -13.53 25.70
CA LYS A 321 7.99 -12.58 25.90
C LYS A 321 8.43 -11.12 25.86
N VAL A 322 9.73 -10.85 25.63
CA VAL A 322 10.25 -9.48 25.56
C VAL A 322 9.61 -8.73 24.40
N LEU A 323 9.12 -7.53 24.69
CA LEU A 323 8.57 -6.58 23.74
C LEU A 323 9.61 -5.50 23.43
N ALA A 324 9.61 -4.96 22.21
CA ALA A 324 10.50 -3.90 21.78
C ALA A 324 9.75 -2.65 21.29
N CYS A 325 10.19 -1.50 21.81
CA CYS A 325 9.60 -0.18 21.62
C CYS A 325 8.06 -0.16 21.63
N PRO A 326 7.39 -0.76 22.63
CA PRO A 326 5.94 -0.62 22.78
C PRO A 326 5.55 0.85 23.04
N PRO A 327 4.40 1.32 22.52
CA PRO A 327 3.81 2.59 22.91
C PRO A 327 3.54 2.62 24.42
N GLU A 328 3.79 3.75 25.08
CA GLU A 328 3.52 3.89 26.52
C GLU A 328 2.05 3.60 26.88
N ALA A 329 1.12 3.88 25.96
CA ALA A 329 -0.32 3.72 26.17
C ALA A 329 -0.78 2.25 26.34
N CYS A 330 0.00 1.26 25.90
CA CYS A 330 -0.36 -0.15 26.05
C CYS A 330 0.38 -0.85 27.20
N LEU A 331 1.27 -0.14 27.92
CA LEU A 331 2.09 -0.75 28.98
C LEU A 331 1.23 -1.30 30.13
N ASP A 332 0.09 -0.69 30.43
CA ASP A 332 -0.79 -1.16 31.50
C ASP A 332 -1.68 -2.36 31.08
N TYR A 333 -1.73 -2.68 29.79
CA TYR A 333 -2.70 -3.63 29.20
C TYR A 333 -2.06 -4.73 28.35
N GLY A 334 -0.74 -4.78 28.29
CA GLY A 334 0.03 -5.60 27.36
C GLY A 334 0.06 -5.01 25.93
N CYS A 335 1.19 -5.19 25.24
CA CYS A 335 1.41 -4.65 23.89
C CYS A 335 1.63 -5.77 22.87
N PRO A 336 0.56 -6.48 22.44
CA PRO A 336 0.68 -7.55 21.44
C PRO A 336 1.18 -7.00 20.10
N GLY A 337 1.95 -7.79 19.35
CA GLY A 337 2.58 -7.38 18.09
C GLY A 337 3.88 -6.58 18.27
N HIS A 338 4.27 -6.28 19.51
CA HIS A 338 5.56 -5.69 19.84
C HIS A 338 6.60 -6.73 20.29
N GLU A 339 6.32 -8.02 20.15
CA GLU A 339 7.23 -9.09 20.54
C GLU A 339 8.54 -8.94 19.76
N PHE A 340 9.64 -8.83 20.48
CA PHE A 340 10.97 -8.66 19.90
C PHE A 340 11.34 -9.83 18.99
N GLU A 341 10.91 -11.05 19.32
CA GLU A 341 11.14 -12.23 18.48
C GLU A 341 10.49 -12.14 17.09
N VAL A 342 9.35 -11.45 17.01
CA VAL A 342 8.53 -11.36 15.79
C VAL A 342 8.87 -10.09 15.02
N LYS A 343 8.72 -8.92 15.66
CA LYS A 343 8.89 -7.59 15.03
C LYS A 343 10.35 -7.11 15.03
N GLY A 344 11.18 -7.61 15.94
CA GLY A 344 12.54 -7.11 16.14
C GLY A 344 12.53 -5.64 16.51
N LEU A 345 13.26 -4.82 15.75
CA LEU A 345 13.34 -3.37 15.93
C LEU A 345 12.63 -2.56 14.83
N GLN A 346 11.76 -3.22 14.06
CA GLN A 346 11.05 -2.55 12.98
C GLN A 346 10.21 -1.39 13.55
N GLY A 347 10.45 -0.17 13.08
CA GLY A 347 9.77 1.03 13.59
C GLY A 347 10.30 1.58 14.92
N CYS A 348 11.28 0.93 15.56
CA CYS A 348 11.94 1.48 16.76
C CYS A 348 13.05 2.49 16.40
N VAL A 349 13.72 2.31 15.26
CA VAL A 349 14.92 3.06 14.88
C VAL A 349 14.85 3.44 13.41
N ASN A 350 15.10 4.71 13.08
CA ASN A 350 15.33 5.15 11.71
C ASN A 350 16.83 5.39 11.49
N VAL A 351 17.51 4.43 10.87
CA VAL A 351 18.96 4.47 10.62
C VAL A 351 19.37 5.55 9.60
N ASP A 352 18.40 6.06 8.83
CA ASP A 352 18.57 7.13 7.85
C ASP A 352 18.17 8.51 8.39
N ALA A 353 17.95 8.64 9.69
CA ALA A 353 17.73 9.94 10.31
C ALA A 353 18.96 10.86 10.22
N PRO A 354 18.80 12.19 10.39
CA PRO A 354 19.91 13.13 10.44
C PRO A 354 20.93 12.76 11.53
N ILE A 355 22.22 13.05 11.29
CA ILE A 355 23.28 12.86 12.29
C ILE A 355 22.92 13.66 13.56
N GLY A 356 23.07 13.02 14.73
CA GLY A 356 22.68 13.56 16.03
C GLY A 356 21.27 13.18 16.49
N SER A 357 20.47 12.54 15.65
CA SER A 357 19.18 11.97 16.07
C SER A 357 19.40 10.83 17.06
N PHE A 358 18.55 10.73 18.08
CA PHE A 358 18.57 9.64 19.05
C PHE A 358 17.23 8.90 19.10
N PHE A 359 17.28 7.58 19.30
CA PHE A 359 16.13 6.69 19.39
C PHE A 359 16.17 5.91 20.69
N ASN A 360 15.07 5.92 21.44
CA ASN A 360 14.93 5.17 22.68
C ASN A 360 14.32 3.80 22.37
N VAL A 361 15.14 2.77 22.34
CA VAL A 361 14.69 1.38 22.21
C VAL A 361 14.45 0.82 23.59
N THR A 362 13.21 0.88 24.04
CA THR A 362 12.78 0.33 25.32
C THR A 362 12.33 -1.12 25.14
N TYR A 363 12.92 -2.02 25.92
CA TYR A 363 12.50 -3.40 26.05
C TYR A 363 11.65 -3.53 27.30
N VAL A 364 10.53 -4.24 27.18
CA VAL A 364 9.57 -4.43 28.26
C VAL A 364 9.20 -5.91 28.35
N VAL A 365 9.07 -6.43 29.55
CA VAL A 365 8.53 -7.78 29.80
C VAL A 365 7.55 -7.71 30.95
N PHE A 366 6.47 -8.49 30.83
CA PHE A 366 5.45 -8.67 31.85
C PHE A 366 5.57 -10.06 32.45
N ASP A 367 5.42 -10.18 33.76
CA ASP A 367 5.20 -11.46 34.43
C ASP A 367 3.73 -11.89 34.34
N SER A 368 3.41 -13.03 34.94
CA SER A 368 2.07 -13.60 35.00
C SER A 368 1.29 -13.18 36.25
N ALA A 369 1.81 -12.21 37.03
CA ALA A 369 1.17 -11.69 38.23
C ALA A 369 -0.17 -11.03 37.90
N VAL A 370 -1.03 -10.89 38.91
CA VAL A 370 -2.29 -10.15 38.80
C VAL A 370 -2.35 -9.11 39.92
N PRO A 371 -2.09 -7.82 39.65
CA PRO A 371 -1.72 -7.24 38.34
C PRO A 371 -0.32 -7.62 37.87
N PRO A 372 -0.05 -7.62 36.55
CA PRO A 372 1.25 -8.01 36.02
C PRO A 372 2.29 -7.00 36.44
N ASN A 373 3.38 -7.45 37.07
CA ASN A 373 4.55 -6.61 37.19
C ASN A 373 5.27 -6.58 35.85
N PHE A 374 5.99 -5.49 35.63
CA PHE A 374 6.80 -5.35 34.44
C PHE A 374 8.17 -4.81 34.78
N ALA A 375 9.12 -5.17 33.94
CA ALA A 375 10.46 -4.64 34.00
C ALA A 375 10.87 -4.10 32.64
N THR A 376 11.68 -3.05 32.67
CA THR A 376 12.16 -2.39 31.45
C THR A 376 13.65 -2.22 31.45
N VAL A 377 14.24 -2.27 30.26
CA VAL A 377 15.62 -1.85 30.02
C VAL A 377 15.66 -1.10 28.70
N THR A 378 16.48 -0.05 28.61
CA THR A 378 16.49 0.84 27.43
C THR A 378 17.86 0.88 26.79
N ARG A 379 17.90 0.91 25.45
CA ARG A 379 19.07 1.24 24.65
C ARG A 379 18.79 2.52 23.88
N ILE A 380 19.62 3.54 24.08
CA ILE A 380 19.57 4.81 23.35
C ILE A 380 20.55 4.73 22.19
N ILE A 381 20.02 4.81 20.97
CA ILE A 381 20.81 4.75 19.74
C ILE A 381 20.97 6.15 19.20
N THR A 382 22.20 6.62 19.06
CA THR A 382 22.51 7.92 18.44
C THR A 382 23.06 7.70 17.04
N ILE A 383 22.46 8.36 16.05
CA ILE A 383 22.96 8.33 14.66
C ILE A 383 24.19 9.21 14.56
N VAL A 384 25.33 8.59 14.27
CA VAL A 384 26.62 9.27 14.10
C VAL A 384 27.04 9.29 12.63
N THR A 385 28.07 10.08 12.33
CA THR A 385 28.66 10.15 10.99
C THR A 385 28.98 8.75 10.44
N PRO A 386 28.68 8.46 9.16
CA PRO A 386 29.08 7.20 8.55
C PRO A 386 30.59 7.12 8.26
N CYS A 387 31.29 8.27 8.32
CA CYS A 387 32.69 8.38 7.97
C CYS A 387 33.63 7.88 9.08
N ASP A 388 34.81 7.42 8.67
CA ASP A 388 35.88 7.10 9.59
C ASP A 388 36.46 8.34 10.28
N GLU A 389 37.25 8.12 11.34
CA GLU A 389 37.86 9.20 12.10
C GLU A 389 38.69 10.15 11.22
N GLY A 390 38.50 11.45 11.42
CA GLY A 390 39.20 12.50 10.66
C GLY A 390 38.61 12.82 9.28
N MET A 391 37.50 12.20 8.91
CA MET A 391 36.76 12.49 7.68
C MET A 391 35.49 13.30 8.00
N ASN A 392 35.11 14.20 7.10
CA ASN A 392 33.87 14.97 7.17
C ASN A 392 32.84 14.38 6.21
N TYR A 393 31.61 14.24 6.67
CA TYR A 393 30.48 13.84 5.83
C TYR A 393 29.85 15.09 5.20
N CYS A 394 30.10 15.32 3.91
CA CYS A 394 29.72 16.55 3.23
C CYS A 394 28.78 16.26 2.06
N GLU A 395 27.84 17.18 1.82
CA GLU A 395 26.97 17.15 0.64
C GLU A 395 27.76 17.62 -0.58
N LEU A 396 27.98 16.71 -1.53
CA LEU A 396 28.70 17.02 -2.77
C LEU A 396 27.77 17.52 -3.84
N ASP A 397 26.58 16.99 -4.03
CA ASP A 397 25.65 17.48 -5.04
C ASP A 397 24.25 17.05 -4.63
N PRO A 398 23.36 17.94 -4.18
CA PRO A 398 22.12 17.53 -3.52
C PRO A 398 21.35 16.49 -4.33
N PRO A 399 21.04 15.29 -3.80
CA PRO A 399 21.19 14.82 -2.40
C PRO A 399 22.33 13.79 -2.18
N VAL A 400 23.46 13.94 -2.85
CA VAL A 400 24.65 13.06 -2.77
C VAL A 400 25.58 13.53 -1.65
N TRP A 401 25.88 12.62 -0.72
CA TRP A 401 26.75 12.87 0.43
C TRP A 401 27.94 11.91 0.41
N GLU A 402 29.14 12.42 0.64
CA GLU A 402 30.37 11.62 0.65
C GLU A 402 31.30 11.99 1.81
N CYS A 403 32.14 11.03 2.18
CA CYS A 403 33.18 11.22 3.18
C CYS A 403 34.44 11.80 2.53
N THR A 404 34.89 12.96 3.01
CA THR A 404 36.09 13.65 2.52
C THR A 404 37.04 14.02 3.64
N LYS A 405 38.34 14.10 3.33
CA LYS A 405 39.37 14.62 4.27
C LYS A 405 39.31 16.14 4.43
N LEU A 406 38.70 16.83 3.48
CA LEU A 406 38.54 18.29 3.52
C LEU A 406 37.35 18.65 4.41
N THR A 407 37.39 19.81 5.04
CA THR A 407 36.21 20.38 5.70
C THR A 407 35.16 20.75 4.65
N CYS A 408 33.86 20.61 4.97
CA CYS A 408 32.80 20.90 3.99
C CYS A 408 32.90 22.34 3.43
N ASP A 409 33.27 23.32 4.27
CA ASP A 409 33.53 24.71 3.85
C ASP A 409 34.66 24.83 2.81
N ALA A 410 35.73 24.05 2.98
CA ALA A 410 36.87 24.08 2.05
C ALA A 410 36.49 23.44 0.71
N LEU A 411 35.62 22.42 0.74
CA LEU A 411 35.10 21.77 -0.44
C LEU A 411 34.15 22.68 -1.23
N GLU A 412 33.27 23.41 -0.54
CA GLU A 412 32.45 24.45 -1.16
C GLU A 412 33.30 25.54 -1.82
N GLN A 413 34.36 25.98 -1.15
CA GLN A 413 35.28 26.97 -1.71
C GLN A 413 36.01 26.46 -2.96
N ILE A 414 36.46 25.20 -2.97
CA ILE A 414 37.06 24.58 -4.16
C ILE A 414 36.05 24.50 -5.31
N ARG A 415 34.81 24.12 -5.02
CA ARG A 415 33.73 24.07 -6.02
C ARG A 415 33.39 25.46 -6.57
N ALA A 416 33.47 26.50 -5.74
CA ALA A 416 33.31 27.87 -6.18
C ALA A 416 34.47 28.36 -7.09
N LEU A 417 35.66 27.78 -6.94
CA LEU A 417 36.85 28.09 -7.75
C LEU A 417 36.90 27.31 -9.06
N THR A 418 36.40 26.07 -9.08
CA THR A 418 36.20 25.27 -10.29
C THR A 418 34.81 25.58 -10.86
N GLY A 419 34.70 26.60 -11.72
CA GLY A 419 33.42 27.03 -12.30
C GLY A 419 32.53 25.87 -12.78
N ALA A 420 31.21 26.09 -12.71
CA ALA A 420 30.12 25.16 -12.99
C ALA A 420 30.45 24.09 -14.05
N PRO A 421 29.98 22.83 -13.88
CA PRO A 421 30.16 21.79 -14.89
C PRO A 421 29.71 22.31 -16.26
N ASP A 422 30.55 22.15 -17.27
CA ASP A 422 30.26 22.49 -18.65
C ASP A 422 29.01 21.72 -19.10
N LEU A 423 27.88 22.43 -19.22
CA LEU A 423 26.61 21.89 -19.70
C LEU A 423 26.49 21.96 -21.23
N THR A 424 27.56 22.28 -21.97
CA THR A 424 27.50 22.24 -23.43
C THR A 424 27.68 20.80 -23.94
N PRO A 425 26.69 20.24 -24.67
CA PRO A 425 26.84 18.91 -25.24
C PRO A 425 27.95 18.91 -26.32
N PRO A 426 28.67 17.80 -26.50
CA PRO A 426 29.72 17.71 -27.51
C PRO A 426 29.12 17.89 -28.91
N VAL A 427 29.63 18.87 -29.65
CA VAL A 427 29.28 19.07 -31.07
C VAL A 427 30.10 18.08 -31.91
N ILE A 428 29.43 17.09 -32.49
CA ILE A 428 30.02 16.26 -33.55
C ILE A 428 30.11 17.10 -34.81
N THR A 429 31.34 17.29 -35.31
CA THR A 429 31.58 17.90 -36.62
C THR A 429 32.09 16.80 -37.55
N LEU A 430 31.42 16.59 -38.68
CA LEU A 430 31.91 15.69 -39.74
C LEU A 430 33.23 16.23 -40.30
N LEU A 431 34.30 15.45 -40.17
CA LEU A 431 35.56 15.72 -40.88
C LEU A 431 35.42 15.20 -42.31
N GLY A 432 34.92 16.05 -43.21
CA GLY A 432 34.70 15.74 -44.63
C GLY A 432 33.28 16.06 -45.09
N GLY A 433 33.08 16.18 -46.41
CA GLY A 433 31.76 16.42 -47.00
C GLY A 433 30.78 15.27 -46.73
N PRO A 434 29.46 15.52 -46.73
CA PRO A 434 28.44 14.53 -46.30
C PRO A 434 28.29 13.33 -47.25
N ASN A 435 28.94 13.35 -48.41
CA ASN A 435 28.82 12.31 -49.43
C ASN A 435 30.17 11.63 -49.64
N LEU A 436 30.21 10.31 -49.40
CA LEU A 436 31.31 9.44 -49.79
C LEU A 436 30.89 8.73 -51.09
N THR A 437 31.58 8.99 -52.19
CA THR A 437 31.36 8.30 -53.48
C THR A 437 32.41 7.21 -53.62
N ILE A 438 31.97 5.96 -53.79
CA ILE A 438 32.84 4.79 -54.02
C ILE A 438 32.51 4.25 -55.41
N ASP A 439 33.48 4.24 -56.32
CA ASP A 439 33.28 3.70 -57.67
C ASP A 439 33.33 2.17 -57.69
N TYR A 440 32.38 1.55 -58.40
CA TYR A 440 32.24 0.09 -58.48
C TYR A 440 33.45 -0.56 -59.18
N GLY A 441 34.16 -1.44 -58.47
CA GLY A 441 35.24 -2.27 -59.02
C GLY A 441 36.65 -1.99 -58.48
N THR A 442 36.82 -1.07 -57.54
CA THR A 442 38.10 -0.88 -56.82
C THR A 442 37.96 -1.33 -55.36
N PRO A 443 38.84 -2.21 -54.84
CA PRO A 443 38.85 -2.53 -53.42
C PRO A 443 39.38 -1.31 -52.65
N VAL A 444 38.52 -0.69 -51.85
CA VAL A 444 38.92 0.40 -50.95
C VAL A 444 39.03 -0.18 -49.54
N ASP A 445 40.20 -0.07 -48.92
CA ASP A 445 40.40 -0.38 -47.50
C ASP A 445 39.78 0.75 -46.64
N VAL A 446 38.45 0.78 -46.56
CA VAL A 446 37.72 1.66 -45.64
C VAL A 446 37.34 0.86 -44.40
N SER A 447 37.99 1.16 -43.28
CA SER A 447 37.51 0.71 -41.97
C SER A 447 36.55 1.75 -41.40
N LEU A 448 35.31 1.37 -41.11
CA LEU A 448 34.32 2.21 -40.42
C LEU A 448 34.41 2.11 -38.89
N SER A 449 35.51 1.55 -38.37
CA SER A 449 35.75 1.50 -36.93
C SER A 449 36.21 2.86 -36.41
N ALA A 450 35.82 3.20 -35.18
CA ALA A 450 36.25 4.43 -34.54
C ALA A 450 37.79 4.44 -34.41
N CYS A 451 38.44 5.53 -34.81
CA CYS A 451 39.89 5.65 -34.67
C CYS A 451 40.27 5.60 -33.17
N PRO A 452 41.33 4.87 -32.80
CA PRO A 452 41.82 4.89 -31.43
C PRO A 452 42.34 6.30 -31.09
N SER A 453 41.92 6.78 -29.92
CA SER A 453 42.20 8.12 -29.41
C SER A 453 43.70 8.42 -29.40
N GLY A 454 44.10 9.48 -30.12
CA GLY A 454 45.47 10.04 -30.08
C GLY A 454 46.28 9.93 -31.38
N SER A 455 45.72 9.45 -32.48
CA SER A 455 46.42 9.40 -33.78
C SER A 455 46.01 10.58 -34.68
N ALA A 456 47.01 11.35 -35.15
CA ALA A 456 46.78 12.40 -36.15
C ALA A 456 46.45 11.76 -37.52
N PRO A 457 45.47 12.27 -38.28
CA PRO A 457 45.09 11.70 -39.56
C PRO A 457 46.22 11.87 -40.58
N LYS A 458 46.57 10.79 -41.28
CA LYS A 458 47.40 10.87 -42.49
C LYS A 458 46.56 11.51 -43.59
N THR A 459 46.99 12.68 -44.07
CA THR A 459 46.45 13.28 -45.29
C THR A 459 46.85 12.42 -46.50
N LEU A 460 45.86 11.88 -47.21
CA LEU A 460 46.05 11.35 -48.57
C LEU A 460 46.07 12.55 -49.53
N SER A 461 47.23 12.79 -50.13
CA SER A 461 47.39 13.67 -51.29
C SER A 461 47.32 12.83 -52.56
N GLY A 462 46.43 13.17 -53.47
CA GLY A 462 46.33 12.59 -54.82
C GLY A 462 45.00 11.93 -55.07
#